data_AF-A0A9X1NAA1-F1
#
_entry.id   AF-A0A9X1NAA1-F1
#
_cell.length_a   1.000
_cell.length_b   1.000
_cell.length_c   1.000
_cell.angle_alpha   90.00
_cell.angle_beta   90.00
_cell.angle_gamma   90.00
#
_symmetry.space_group_name_H-M   'P 1'
#
loop_
_entity.id
_entity.type
_entity.pdbx_description
1 polymer ?
#
loop_
_entity_poly.entity_id
_entity_poly.type
_entity_poly.pdbx_seq_one_letter_code
_entity_poly.pdbx_strand_id
1 'polypeptide(L)'
;MAGEQSPHGFQIVMRGFDRAQVEERIASLESSLRDARSRVEELDTRALKLSGEVAESHRQLREVERPSYSGLGSRIEQLLRLAEEQASDVIAAATKEAEEAVAQARVEAAQHRAAAQNEAAETTAVAQRETAELRRTATGEAEDIVATATRKSDEMLAVAEREASKLKSVTEHETSEKRTNVDRELARLRTTAEREVTELRAATKRDTDEARGHAKRDAEELRSTAKRESEEMRAAAAAALEEARSRAEQMSTDLEVKLAARREEAERLDAERHEQAVAQSTQLVSEAEQRAAAAETRAGKAVAQAEAVRRDADEHAKTLVGNARRNADQVMAEARAHADKVLSEAKGEADRNRRAAQRQVDELIRQRDSITGHLDQLRALLGNSMPMNVGTLNQAAQAAAHNPQDEPHDGGQDGEQRTIVLPDAAPAGSKR
;
A
#
# COMPACT_ATOMS: atom_id res chain seq x y z
N MET A 1 -67.60 121.29 123.25
CA MET A 1 -66.26 120.99 123.80
C MET A 1 -66.33 119.63 124.45
N ALA A 2 -65.59 118.67 123.91
CA ALA A 2 -65.41 117.34 124.50
C ALA A 2 -64.39 117.45 125.64
N GLY A 3 -64.81 117.15 126.87
CA GLY A 3 -63.97 117.13 128.07
C GLY A 3 -63.66 115.69 128.48
N GLU A 4 -62.39 115.41 128.80
CA GLU A 4 -61.86 114.10 129.20
C GLU A 4 -62.47 113.61 130.53
N GLN A 5 -62.88 112.34 130.57
CA GLN A 5 -63.23 111.59 131.80
C GLN A 5 -62.08 110.64 132.20
N SER A 6 -61.74 110.66 133.48
CA SER A 6 -60.69 109.86 134.16
C SER A 6 -61.10 108.38 134.38
N PRO A 7 -60.15 107.43 134.53
CA PRO A 7 -60.41 106.01 134.79
C PRO A 7 -61.22 105.70 136.07
N HIS A 8 -61.46 106.69 136.92
CA HIS A 8 -62.34 106.57 138.09
C HIS A 8 -63.70 107.27 137.93
N GLY A 9 -64.06 107.67 136.69
CA GLY A 9 -65.34 108.30 136.34
C GLY A 9 -65.40 109.82 136.51
N PHE A 10 -64.31 110.46 136.94
CA PHE A 10 -64.29 111.89 137.20
C PHE A 10 -64.04 112.70 135.92
N GLN A 11 -64.82 113.76 135.69
CA GLN A 11 -64.51 114.74 134.63
C GLN A 11 -63.36 115.67 135.06
N ILE A 12 -62.45 115.93 134.12
CA ILE A 12 -61.29 116.80 134.33
C ILE A 12 -61.58 118.17 133.73
N VAL A 13 -61.50 119.21 134.56
CA VAL A 13 -61.54 120.61 134.15
C VAL A 13 -60.13 121.19 134.33
N MET A 14 -59.77 122.27 133.62
CA MET A 14 -58.43 122.85 133.38
C MET A 14 -57.30 122.78 134.45
N ARG A 15 -57.54 122.38 135.70
CA ARG A 15 -56.50 122.09 136.70
C ARG A 15 -56.91 121.12 137.82
N GLY A 16 -57.82 120.17 137.56
CA GLY A 16 -58.16 119.13 138.55
C GLY A 16 -59.49 118.43 138.29
N PHE A 17 -59.86 117.55 139.23
CA PHE A 17 -61.16 116.88 139.23
C PHE A 17 -62.26 117.81 139.74
N ASP A 18 -63.47 117.62 139.23
CA ASP A 18 -64.68 118.29 139.72
C ASP A 18 -64.92 117.94 141.20
N ARG A 19 -64.89 118.97 142.06
CA ARG A 19 -65.10 118.84 143.51
C ARG A 19 -66.45 118.20 143.84
N ALA A 20 -67.50 118.49 143.08
CA ALA A 20 -68.83 117.93 143.35
C ALA A 20 -68.86 116.42 143.09
N GLN A 21 -68.20 115.95 142.02
CA GLN A 21 -68.08 114.52 141.71
C GLN A 21 -67.22 113.78 142.73
N VAL A 22 -66.15 114.42 143.24
CA VAL A 22 -65.30 113.83 144.29
C VAL A 22 -66.05 113.73 145.62
N GLU A 23 -66.81 114.76 146.03
CA GLU A 23 -67.66 114.70 147.24
C GLU A 23 -68.74 113.62 147.13
N GLU A 24 -69.39 113.47 145.97
CA GLU A 24 -70.36 112.38 145.73
C GLU A 24 -69.71 110.99 145.78
N ARG A 25 -68.51 110.83 145.23
CA ARG A 25 -67.78 109.56 145.27
C ARG A 25 -67.26 109.22 146.67
N ILE A 26 -66.81 110.21 147.43
CA ILE A 26 -66.44 110.03 148.84
C ILE A 26 -67.69 109.62 149.65
N ALA A 27 -68.82 110.29 149.47
CA ALA A 27 -70.08 109.90 150.13
C ALA A 27 -70.53 108.48 149.75
N SER A 28 -70.38 108.08 148.48
CA SER A 28 -70.63 106.72 148.00
C SER A 28 -69.68 105.69 148.65
N LEU A 29 -68.39 106.01 148.81
CA LEU A 29 -67.42 105.15 149.47
C LEU A 29 -67.66 105.07 150.98
N GLU A 30 -68.04 106.17 151.63
CA GLU A 30 -68.42 106.19 153.05
C GLU A 30 -69.72 105.42 153.32
N SER A 31 -70.69 105.46 152.39
CA SER A 31 -71.86 104.59 152.43
C SER A 31 -71.47 103.13 152.26
N SER A 32 -70.62 102.82 151.28
CA SER A 32 -70.13 101.45 151.04
C SER A 32 -69.33 100.92 152.24
N LEU A 33 -68.57 101.78 152.93
CA LEU A 33 -67.83 101.43 154.14
C LEU A 33 -68.78 101.21 155.32
N ARG A 34 -69.84 102.01 155.46
CA ARG A 34 -70.89 101.77 156.46
C ARG A 34 -71.63 100.46 156.21
N ASP A 35 -71.99 100.18 154.95
CA ASP A 35 -72.63 98.92 154.57
C ASP A 35 -71.70 97.73 154.80
N ALA A 36 -70.41 97.86 154.48
CA ALA A 36 -69.41 96.83 154.75
C ALA A 36 -69.24 96.58 156.26
N ARG A 37 -69.21 97.64 157.07
CA ARG A 37 -69.15 97.51 158.54
C ARG A 37 -70.40 96.86 159.10
N SER A 38 -71.58 97.24 158.63
CA SER A 38 -72.85 96.60 159.01
C SER A 38 -72.88 95.12 158.62
N ARG A 39 -72.37 94.77 157.43
CA ARG A 39 -72.20 93.37 157.01
C ARG A 39 -71.21 92.61 157.88
N VAL A 40 -70.13 93.24 158.34
CA VAL A 40 -69.18 92.60 159.25
C VAL A 40 -69.83 92.37 160.61
N GLU A 41 -70.58 93.33 161.15
CA GLU A 41 -71.34 93.13 162.40
C GLU A 41 -72.43 92.06 162.24
N GLU A 42 -73.13 92.02 161.11
CA GLU A 42 -74.10 90.96 160.80
C GLU A 42 -73.41 89.60 160.68
N LEU A 43 -72.25 89.52 160.05
CA LEU A 43 -71.46 88.30 159.95
C LEU A 43 -70.89 87.87 161.30
N ASP A 44 -70.44 88.79 162.15
CA ASP A 44 -69.95 88.49 163.50
C ASP A 44 -71.09 88.01 164.40
N THR A 45 -72.27 88.64 164.32
CA THR A 45 -73.45 88.14 165.04
C THR A 45 -73.90 86.78 164.50
N ARG A 46 -73.80 86.54 163.18
CA ARG A 46 -74.03 85.21 162.58
C ARG A 46 -72.99 84.19 163.00
N ALA A 47 -71.72 84.56 163.08
CA ALA A 47 -70.63 83.68 163.48
C ALA A 47 -70.75 83.33 164.97
N LEU A 48 -71.13 84.29 165.82
CA LEU A 48 -71.47 84.05 167.22
C LEU A 48 -72.72 83.18 167.36
N LYS A 49 -73.74 83.40 166.53
CA LYS A 49 -74.95 82.56 166.53
C LYS A 49 -74.67 81.14 166.05
N LEU A 50 -73.92 80.99 164.96
CA LEU A 50 -73.46 79.69 164.45
C LEU A 50 -72.51 79.02 165.44
N SER A 51 -71.63 79.77 166.12
CA SER A 51 -70.79 79.22 167.18
C SER A 51 -71.62 78.81 168.39
N GLY A 52 -72.68 79.56 168.71
CA GLY A 52 -73.69 79.20 169.70
C GLY A 52 -74.44 77.94 169.31
N GLU A 53 -74.94 77.84 168.08
CA GLU A 53 -75.60 76.67 167.51
C GLU A 53 -74.65 75.48 167.38
N VAL A 54 -73.36 75.69 167.10
CA VAL A 54 -72.33 74.65 167.11
C VAL A 54 -72.00 74.23 168.53
N ALA A 55 -71.96 75.15 169.50
CA ALA A 55 -71.78 74.82 170.91
C ALA A 55 -73.01 74.12 171.49
N GLU A 56 -74.21 74.48 171.03
CA GLU A 56 -75.49 73.89 171.40
C GLU A 56 -75.69 72.55 170.69
N SER A 57 -75.27 72.41 169.43
CA SER A 57 -75.21 71.15 168.68
C SER A 57 -74.13 70.23 169.24
N HIS A 58 -72.98 70.74 169.68
CA HIS A 58 -72.01 69.98 170.45
C HIS A 58 -72.54 69.62 171.84
N ARG A 59 -73.38 70.47 172.46
CA ARG A 59 -74.09 70.12 173.70
C ARG A 59 -75.12 69.02 173.44
N GLN A 60 -75.90 69.11 172.36
CA GLN A 60 -76.85 68.10 171.93
C GLN A 60 -76.15 66.80 171.53
N LEU A 61 -75.02 66.85 170.82
CA LEU A 61 -74.17 65.69 170.52
C LEU A 61 -73.59 65.10 171.82
N ARG A 62 -73.19 65.92 172.80
CA ARG A 62 -72.76 65.42 174.12
C ARG A 62 -73.92 64.90 174.97
N GLU A 63 -75.14 65.39 174.80
CA GLU A 63 -76.36 64.87 175.44
C GLU A 63 -76.88 63.60 174.74
N VAL A 64 -76.64 63.46 173.42
CA VAL A 64 -76.98 62.27 172.61
C VAL A 64 -75.90 61.18 172.72
N GLU A 65 -74.62 61.54 172.93
CA GLU A 65 -73.53 60.63 173.34
C GLU A 65 -73.53 60.34 174.86
N ARG A 66 -74.37 61.04 175.63
CA ARG A 66 -74.65 60.70 177.03
C ARG A 66 -76.14 60.67 177.30
N PRO A 67 -76.87 59.66 176.78
CA PRO A 67 -78.06 59.24 177.47
C PRO A 67 -77.60 58.75 178.85
N SER A 68 -77.90 59.53 179.88
CA SER A 68 -77.69 59.17 181.28
C SER A 68 -78.65 58.02 181.61
N TYR A 69 -78.28 56.83 181.18
CA TYR A 69 -78.81 55.59 181.67
C TYR A 69 -78.13 55.29 183.02
N SER A 70 -78.48 56.04 184.06
CA SER A 70 -77.94 55.91 185.43
C SER A 70 -78.23 54.55 186.11
N GLY A 71 -78.80 53.59 185.37
CA GLY A 71 -78.83 52.16 185.67
C GLY A 71 -78.86 51.23 184.44
N LEU A 72 -78.57 51.74 183.23
CA LEU A 72 -78.65 51.03 181.94
C LEU A 72 -77.46 51.38 180.99
N GLY A 73 -76.55 52.27 181.41
CA GLY A 73 -75.50 52.89 180.58
C GLY A 73 -74.23 52.07 180.46
N SER A 74 -73.94 51.22 181.44
CA SER A 74 -72.96 50.14 181.26
C SER A 74 -73.50 49.07 180.31
N ARG A 75 -74.80 48.73 180.38
CA ARG A 75 -75.38 47.62 179.61
C ARG A 75 -75.58 47.95 178.13
N ILE A 76 -75.93 49.19 177.78
CA ILE A 76 -76.08 49.62 176.38
C ILE A 76 -74.73 49.95 175.72
N GLU A 77 -73.78 50.55 176.44
CA GLU A 77 -72.38 50.68 175.97
C GLU A 77 -71.74 49.30 175.80
N GLN A 78 -71.98 48.37 176.72
CA GLN A 78 -71.62 46.96 176.54
C GLN A 78 -72.33 46.34 175.34
N LEU A 79 -73.60 46.63 175.06
CA LEU A 79 -74.31 46.08 173.88
C LEU A 79 -73.80 46.66 172.56
N LEU A 80 -73.49 47.96 172.49
CA LEU A 80 -72.94 48.59 171.28
C LEU A 80 -71.49 48.18 171.06
N ARG A 81 -70.67 48.13 172.11
CA ARG A 81 -69.32 47.59 172.04
C ARG A 81 -69.34 46.11 171.66
N LEU A 82 -70.26 45.32 172.23
CA LEU A 82 -70.48 43.93 171.85
C LEU A 82 -70.97 43.81 170.41
N ALA A 83 -71.82 44.71 169.92
CA ALA A 83 -72.29 44.70 168.54
C ALA A 83 -71.21 45.12 167.54
N GLU A 84 -70.35 46.08 167.88
CA GLU A 84 -69.20 46.49 167.07
C GLU A 84 -68.10 45.42 167.07
N GLU A 85 -67.83 44.81 168.23
CA GLU A 85 -66.97 43.63 168.36
C GLU A 85 -67.55 42.46 167.54
N GLN A 86 -68.85 42.18 167.64
CA GLN A 86 -69.52 41.16 166.82
C GLN A 86 -69.50 41.49 165.33
N ALA A 87 -69.67 42.75 164.92
CA ALA A 87 -69.60 43.15 163.51
C ALA A 87 -68.17 43.02 162.96
N SER A 88 -67.17 43.43 163.73
CA SER A 88 -65.76 43.24 163.41
C SER A 88 -65.43 41.75 163.31
N ASP A 89 -65.92 40.93 164.24
CA ASP A 89 -65.73 39.48 164.23
C ASP A 89 -66.40 38.82 163.02
N VAL A 90 -67.60 39.26 162.64
CA VAL A 90 -68.30 38.77 161.44
C VAL A 90 -67.56 39.18 160.16
N ILE A 91 -67.05 40.41 160.07
CA ILE A 91 -66.25 40.85 158.92
C ILE A 91 -64.93 40.11 158.86
N ALA A 92 -64.25 39.90 160.00
CA ALA A 92 -63.02 39.12 160.08
C ALA A 92 -63.26 37.65 159.70
N ALA A 93 -64.36 37.05 160.16
CA ALA A 93 -64.75 35.70 159.79
C ALA A 93 -65.10 35.59 158.30
N ALA A 94 -65.87 36.53 157.75
CA ALA A 94 -66.26 36.54 156.33
C ALA A 94 -65.07 36.80 155.40
N THR A 95 -64.15 37.69 155.78
CA THR A 95 -62.91 37.94 155.02
C THR A 95 -62.01 36.72 155.04
N LYS A 96 -61.85 36.07 156.21
CA LYS A 96 -61.13 34.80 156.33
C LYS A 96 -61.76 33.69 155.48
N GLU A 97 -63.09 33.53 155.52
CA GLU A 97 -63.81 32.54 154.71
C GLU A 97 -63.67 32.82 153.21
N ALA A 98 -63.71 34.09 152.79
CA ALA A 98 -63.46 34.48 151.41
C ALA A 98 -62.02 34.21 150.97
N GLU A 99 -61.03 34.49 151.83
CA GLU A 99 -59.62 34.17 151.58
C GLU A 99 -59.40 32.65 151.46
N GLU A 100 -60.02 31.86 152.34
CA GLU A 100 -60.01 30.40 152.29
C GLU A 100 -60.68 29.89 151.00
N ALA A 101 -61.84 30.42 150.61
CA ALA A 101 -62.53 30.06 149.38
C ALA A 101 -61.71 30.41 148.11
N VAL A 102 -61.06 31.57 148.08
CA VAL A 102 -60.18 31.97 146.97
C VAL A 102 -58.92 31.10 146.93
N ALA A 103 -58.33 30.80 148.08
CA ALA A 103 -57.19 29.89 148.16
C ALA A 103 -57.56 28.49 147.65
N GLN A 104 -58.71 27.97 148.09
CA GLN A 104 -59.25 26.69 147.65
C GLN A 104 -59.52 26.67 146.13
N ALA A 105 -60.20 27.69 145.60
CA ALA A 105 -60.47 27.81 144.17
C ALA A 105 -59.18 27.94 143.33
N ARG A 106 -58.14 28.60 143.86
CA ARG A 106 -56.81 28.66 143.21
C ARG A 106 -56.13 27.30 143.17
N VAL A 107 -56.21 26.53 144.25
CA VAL A 107 -55.67 25.15 144.31
C VAL A 107 -56.42 24.25 143.34
N GLU A 108 -57.74 24.27 143.33
CA GLU A 108 -58.57 23.50 142.40
C GLU A 108 -58.30 23.88 140.94
N ALA A 109 -58.22 25.17 140.62
CA ALA A 109 -57.87 25.62 139.27
C ALA A 109 -56.46 25.18 138.85
N ALA A 110 -55.49 25.20 139.76
CA ALA A 110 -54.14 24.70 139.50
C ALA A 110 -54.13 23.19 139.27
N GLN A 111 -54.89 22.43 140.05
CA GLN A 111 -55.06 20.98 139.89
C GLN A 111 -55.72 20.65 138.54
N HIS A 112 -56.80 21.34 138.16
CA HIS A 112 -57.44 21.15 136.85
C HIS A 112 -56.52 21.49 135.68
N ARG A 113 -55.74 22.57 135.78
CA ARG A 113 -54.74 22.90 134.75
C ARG A 113 -53.65 21.85 134.65
N ALA A 114 -53.13 21.37 135.79
CA ALA A 114 -52.12 20.32 135.81
C ALA A 114 -52.67 19.01 135.22
N ALA A 115 -53.90 18.63 135.58
CA ALA A 115 -54.56 17.46 135.02
C ALA A 115 -54.75 17.58 133.50
N ALA A 116 -55.26 18.71 133.01
CA ALA A 116 -55.44 18.96 131.59
C ALA A 116 -54.11 19.01 130.82
N GLN A 117 -53.05 19.57 131.40
CA GLN A 117 -51.71 19.57 130.81
C GLN A 117 -51.12 18.16 130.73
N ASN A 118 -51.31 17.34 131.77
CA ASN A 118 -50.85 15.96 131.77
C ASN A 118 -51.62 15.12 130.74
N GLU A 119 -52.95 15.26 130.65
CA GLU A 119 -53.77 14.58 129.65
C GLU A 119 -53.40 15.02 128.22
N ALA A 120 -53.18 16.31 127.99
CA ALA A 120 -52.72 16.83 126.70
C ALA A 120 -51.32 16.30 126.33
N ALA A 121 -50.42 16.20 127.31
CA ALA A 121 -49.09 15.64 127.10
C ALA A 121 -49.15 14.13 126.80
N GLU A 122 -50.00 13.39 127.52
CA GLU A 122 -50.20 11.96 127.32
C GLU A 122 -50.83 11.66 125.94
N THR A 123 -51.90 12.35 125.57
CA THR A 123 -52.53 12.21 124.24
C THR A 123 -51.56 12.57 123.12
N THR A 124 -50.76 13.62 123.29
CA THR A 124 -49.70 13.98 122.33
C THR A 124 -48.63 12.89 122.24
N ALA A 125 -48.19 12.33 123.37
CA ALA A 125 -47.20 11.27 123.39
C ALA A 125 -47.72 9.98 122.73
N VAL A 126 -48.98 9.61 122.95
CA VAL A 126 -49.63 8.48 122.28
C VAL A 126 -49.71 8.72 120.77
N ALA A 127 -50.24 9.87 120.34
CA ALA A 127 -50.33 10.20 118.92
C ALA A 127 -48.95 10.23 118.22
N GLN A 128 -47.91 10.73 118.90
CA GLN A 128 -46.54 10.70 118.38
C GLN A 128 -45.97 9.29 118.25
N ARG A 129 -46.28 8.39 119.19
CA ARG A 129 -45.88 6.98 119.11
C ARG A 129 -46.60 6.26 117.96
N GLU A 130 -47.92 6.41 117.87
CA GLU A 130 -48.73 5.79 116.80
C GLU A 130 -48.30 6.27 115.42
N THR A 131 -48.07 7.58 115.25
CA THR A 131 -47.58 8.11 113.96
C THR A 131 -46.15 7.66 113.64
N ALA A 132 -45.28 7.51 114.63
CA ALA A 132 -43.94 6.97 114.44
C ALA A 132 -43.97 5.48 114.05
N GLU A 133 -44.86 4.68 114.66
CA GLU A 133 -45.07 3.27 114.31
C GLU A 133 -45.66 3.14 112.91
N LEU A 134 -46.71 3.89 112.57
CA LEU A 134 -47.30 3.91 111.23
C LEU A 134 -46.26 4.29 110.18
N ARG A 135 -45.45 5.32 110.45
CA ARG A 135 -44.36 5.72 109.54
C ARG A 135 -43.34 4.59 109.38
N ARG A 136 -42.93 3.94 110.46
CA ARG A 136 -41.97 2.82 110.43
C ARG A 136 -42.49 1.64 109.62
N THR A 137 -43.76 1.27 109.81
CA THR A 137 -44.42 0.19 109.07
C THR A 137 -44.52 0.56 107.59
N ALA A 138 -45.01 1.75 107.27
CA ALA A 138 -45.13 2.21 105.89
C ALA A 138 -43.78 2.30 105.17
N THR A 139 -42.72 2.74 105.85
CA THR A 139 -41.37 2.75 105.27
C THR A 139 -40.84 1.33 105.05
N GLY A 140 -41.06 0.41 106.00
CA GLY A 140 -40.65 -0.99 105.86
C GLY A 140 -41.36 -1.70 104.71
N GLU A 141 -42.69 -1.52 104.60
CA GLU A 141 -43.47 -2.07 103.48
C GLU A 141 -43.02 -1.51 102.13
N ALA A 142 -42.73 -0.21 102.06
CA ALA A 142 -42.22 0.42 100.84
C ALA A 142 -40.83 -0.14 100.45
N GLU A 143 -39.93 -0.31 101.43
CA GLU A 143 -38.61 -0.92 101.23
C GLU A 143 -38.74 -2.37 100.74
N ASP A 144 -39.63 -3.16 101.32
CA ASP A 144 -39.88 -4.56 100.93
C ASP A 144 -40.47 -4.67 99.51
N ILE A 145 -41.39 -3.77 99.15
CA ILE A 145 -41.95 -3.70 97.79
C ILE A 145 -40.85 -3.36 96.79
N VAL A 146 -40.03 -2.34 97.08
CA VAL A 146 -38.91 -1.96 96.21
C VAL A 146 -37.91 -3.09 96.09
N ALA A 147 -37.50 -3.71 97.20
CA ALA A 147 -36.55 -4.83 97.21
C ALA A 147 -37.07 -6.07 96.47
N THR A 148 -38.39 -6.30 96.47
CA THR A 148 -39.01 -7.40 95.73
C THR A 148 -39.13 -7.07 94.24
N ALA A 149 -39.48 -5.83 93.91
CA ALA A 149 -39.55 -5.36 92.52
C ALA A 149 -38.17 -5.37 91.84
N THR A 150 -37.12 -4.91 92.54
CA THR A 150 -35.74 -4.93 92.02
C THR A 150 -35.26 -6.36 91.78
N ARG A 151 -35.41 -7.27 92.77
CA ARG A 151 -35.04 -8.69 92.60
C ARG A 151 -35.75 -9.33 91.42
N LYS A 152 -37.06 -9.08 91.25
CA LYS A 152 -37.83 -9.61 90.13
C LYS A 152 -37.36 -9.04 88.79
N SER A 153 -37.04 -7.74 88.75
CA SER A 153 -36.48 -7.09 87.56
C SER A 153 -35.12 -7.70 87.20
N ASP A 154 -34.23 -7.85 88.17
CA ASP A 154 -32.89 -8.42 87.96
C ASP A 154 -32.97 -9.87 87.47
N GLU A 155 -33.90 -10.66 88.03
CA GLU A 155 -34.15 -12.03 87.56
C GLU A 155 -34.66 -12.05 86.12
N MET A 156 -35.62 -11.18 85.76
CA MET A 156 -36.12 -11.06 84.39
C MET A 156 -35.02 -10.64 83.41
N LEU A 157 -34.17 -9.69 83.80
CA LEU A 157 -33.01 -9.27 83.00
C LEU A 157 -32.02 -10.41 82.83
N ALA A 158 -31.68 -11.14 83.90
CA ALA A 158 -30.78 -12.28 83.84
C ALA A 158 -31.33 -13.44 82.98
N VAL A 159 -32.64 -13.64 82.94
CA VAL A 159 -33.28 -14.59 82.02
C VAL A 159 -33.17 -14.08 80.58
N ALA A 160 -33.55 -12.84 80.32
CA ALA A 160 -33.50 -12.24 78.99
C ALA A 160 -32.06 -12.22 78.41
N GLU A 161 -31.05 -11.92 79.22
CA GLU A 161 -29.64 -11.95 78.83
C GLU A 161 -29.17 -13.36 78.46
N ARG A 162 -29.55 -14.37 79.25
CA ARG A 162 -29.23 -15.78 78.95
C ARG A 162 -29.91 -16.25 77.67
N GLU A 163 -31.17 -15.90 77.47
CA GLU A 163 -31.92 -16.22 76.25
C GLU A 163 -31.32 -15.52 75.02
N ALA A 164 -30.98 -14.24 75.13
CA ALA A 164 -30.31 -13.49 74.07
C ALA A 164 -28.95 -14.09 73.73
N SER A 165 -28.14 -14.45 74.73
CA SER A 165 -26.85 -15.11 74.53
C SER A 165 -27.01 -16.48 73.86
N LYS A 166 -28.01 -17.26 74.27
CA LYS A 166 -28.31 -18.56 73.66
C LYS A 166 -28.73 -18.39 72.20
N LEU A 167 -29.65 -17.47 71.92
CA LEU A 167 -30.11 -17.19 70.56
C LEU A 167 -28.95 -16.72 69.67
N LYS A 168 -28.09 -15.83 70.18
CA LYS A 168 -26.89 -15.39 69.47
C LYS A 168 -25.94 -16.55 69.16
N SER A 169 -25.68 -17.43 70.12
CA SER A 169 -24.81 -18.60 69.91
C SER A 169 -25.40 -19.57 68.87
N VAL A 170 -26.72 -19.82 68.91
CA VAL A 170 -27.39 -20.70 67.94
C VAL A 170 -27.34 -20.09 66.55
N THR A 171 -27.69 -18.81 66.40
CA THR A 171 -27.66 -18.13 65.10
C THR A 171 -26.26 -18.02 64.52
N GLU A 172 -25.24 -17.79 65.34
CA GLU A 172 -23.83 -17.79 64.91
C GLU A 172 -23.40 -19.19 64.44
N HIS A 173 -23.78 -20.24 65.17
CA HIS A 173 -23.52 -21.62 64.78
C HIS A 173 -24.21 -21.98 63.46
N GLU A 174 -25.51 -21.72 63.32
CA GLU A 174 -26.26 -21.98 62.08
C GLU A 174 -25.70 -21.19 60.89
N THR A 175 -25.29 -19.94 61.11
CA THR A 175 -24.66 -19.12 60.07
C THR A 175 -23.31 -19.71 59.65
N SER A 176 -22.49 -20.14 60.62
CA SER A 176 -21.22 -20.81 60.34
C SER A 176 -21.43 -22.11 59.59
N GLU A 177 -22.38 -22.95 60.02
CA GLU A 177 -22.71 -24.21 59.33
C GLU A 177 -23.16 -23.95 57.89
N LYS A 178 -24.10 -23.03 57.67
CA LYS A 178 -24.56 -22.64 56.32
C LYS A 178 -23.40 -22.12 55.45
N ARG A 179 -22.52 -21.28 55.99
CA ARG A 179 -21.32 -20.81 55.28
C ARG A 179 -20.42 -21.98 54.87
N THR A 180 -20.10 -22.88 55.80
CA THR A 180 -19.26 -24.05 55.48
C THR A 180 -19.91 -24.98 54.46
N ASN A 181 -21.25 -25.12 54.47
CA ASN A 181 -21.97 -25.92 53.48
C ASN A 181 -21.91 -25.28 52.09
N VAL A 182 -22.16 -23.97 52.00
CA VAL A 182 -22.03 -23.21 50.74
C VAL A 182 -20.60 -23.28 50.22
N ASP A 183 -19.59 -23.13 51.08
CA ASP A 183 -18.18 -23.23 50.68
C ASP A 183 -17.83 -24.62 50.13
N ARG A 184 -18.35 -25.69 50.75
CA ARG A 184 -18.18 -27.07 50.26
C ARG A 184 -18.88 -27.29 48.92
N GLU A 185 -20.10 -26.79 48.75
CA GLU A 185 -20.84 -26.88 47.49
C GLU A 185 -20.14 -26.11 46.37
N LEU A 186 -19.66 -24.90 46.67
CA LEU A 186 -18.89 -24.10 45.73
C LEU A 186 -17.58 -24.79 45.33
N ALA A 187 -16.86 -25.39 46.27
CA ALA A 187 -15.65 -26.17 45.98
C ALA A 187 -15.95 -27.39 45.09
N ARG A 188 -17.06 -28.10 45.34
CA ARG A 188 -17.51 -29.21 44.50
C ARG A 188 -17.85 -28.74 43.08
N LEU A 189 -18.66 -27.69 42.95
CA LEU A 189 -19.04 -27.13 41.65
C LEU A 189 -17.82 -26.64 40.86
N ARG A 190 -16.86 -25.99 41.51
CA ARG A 190 -15.58 -25.58 40.89
C ARG A 190 -14.80 -26.78 40.40
N THR A 191 -14.63 -27.82 41.22
CA THR A 191 -13.91 -29.04 40.83
C THR A 191 -14.58 -29.74 39.65
N THR A 192 -15.92 -29.84 39.65
CA THR A 192 -16.68 -30.42 38.53
C THR A 192 -16.51 -29.59 37.26
N ALA A 193 -16.67 -28.27 37.34
CA ALA A 193 -16.51 -27.38 36.19
C ALA A 193 -15.08 -27.40 35.63
N GLU A 194 -14.06 -27.41 36.49
CA GLU A 194 -12.66 -27.55 36.07
C GLU A 194 -12.44 -28.88 35.35
N ARG A 195 -12.97 -29.98 35.88
CA ARG A 195 -12.91 -31.29 35.25
C ARG A 195 -13.60 -31.29 33.88
N GLU A 196 -14.83 -30.81 33.78
CA GLU A 196 -15.58 -30.73 32.52
C GLU A 196 -14.84 -29.88 31.47
N VAL A 197 -14.26 -28.74 31.87
CA VAL A 197 -13.45 -27.90 30.97
C VAL A 197 -12.20 -28.65 30.50
N THR A 198 -11.51 -29.39 31.37
CA THR A 198 -10.35 -30.19 30.96
C THR A 198 -10.73 -31.34 30.03
N GLU A 199 -11.86 -32.02 30.28
CA GLU A 199 -12.38 -33.11 29.46
C GLU A 199 -12.81 -32.59 28.08
N LEU A 200 -13.54 -31.47 28.02
CA LEU A 200 -13.92 -30.81 26.77
C LEU A 200 -12.69 -30.36 25.97
N ARG A 201 -11.70 -29.72 26.60
CA ARG A 201 -10.45 -29.33 25.92
C ARG A 201 -9.71 -30.55 25.36
N ALA A 202 -9.64 -31.65 26.12
CA ALA A 202 -9.00 -32.87 25.66
C ALA A 202 -9.77 -33.53 24.50
N ALA A 203 -11.11 -33.51 24.53
CA ALA A 203 -11.95 -33.99 23.46
C ALA A 203 -11.78 -33.14 22.19
N THR A 204 -11.93 -31.83 22.27
CA THR A 204 -11.73 -30.93 21.13
C THR A 204 -10.33 -31.04 20.55
N LYS A 205 -9.29 -31.22 21.38
CA LYS A 205 -7.93 -31.47 20.89
C LYS A 205 -7.84 -32.79 20.11
N ARG A 206 -8.42 -33.89 20.62
CA ARG A 206 -8.44 -35.17 19.90
C ARG A 206 -9.18 -35.05 18.57
N ASP A 207 -10.36 -34.44 18.55
CA ASP A 207 -11.17 -34.27 17.34
C ASP A 207 -10.44 -33.42 16.29
N THR A 208 -9.75 -32.36 16.72
CA THR A 208 -8.94 -31.51 15.82
C THR A 208 -7.70 -32.22 15.30
N ASP A 209 -7.01 -33.01 16.12
CA ASP A 209 -5.87 -33.82 15.69
C ASP A 209 -6.30 -34.93 14.71
N GLU A 210 -7.46 -35.57 14.94
CA GLU A 210 -8.07 -36.55 14.05
C GLU A 210 -8.47 -35.93 12.71
N ALA A 211 -9.21 -34.82 12.72
CA ALA A 211 -9.60 -34.09 11.52
C ALA A 211 -8.38 -33.62 10.71
N ARG A 212 -7.33 -33.14 11.38
CA ARG A 212 -6.05 -32.78 10.74
C ARG A 212 -5.35 -33.99 10.15
N GLY A 213 -5.38 -35.13 10.84
CA GLY A 213 -4.86 -36.40 10.34
C GLY A 213 -5.57 -36.89 9.08
N HIS A 214 -6.90 -36.81 9.05
CA HIS A 214 -7.72 -37.11 7.87
C HIS A 214 -7.38 -36.17 6.71
N ALA A 215 -7.45 -34.85 6.93
CA ALA A 215 -7.13 -33.87 5.88
C ALA A 215 -5.72 -34.04 5.30
N LYS A 216 -4.74 -34.42 6.13
CA LYS A 216 -3.37 -34.71 5.68
C LYS A 216 -3.30 -35.95 4.79
N ARG A 217 -3.97 -37.05 5.18
CA ARG A 217 -4.03 -38.29 4.38
C ARG A 217 -4.71 -38.04 3.04
N ASP A 218 -5.86 -37.36 3.05
CA ASP A 218 -6.60 -37.04 1.82
C ASP A 218 -5.75 -36.15 0.88
N ALA A 219 -5.03 -35.17 1.43
CA ALA A 219 -4.12 -34.32 0.65
C ALA A 219 -2.88 -35.07 0.12
N GLU A 220 -2.39 -36.10 0.83
CA GLU A 220 -1.31 -36.98 0.35
C GLU A 220 -1.81 -37.92 -0.74
N GLU A 221 -3.01 -38.48 -0.58
CA GLU A 221 -3.65 -39.33 -1.58
C GLU A 221 -3.92 -38.55 -2.88
N LEU A 222 -4.55 -37.37 -2.79
CA LEU A 222 -4.79 -36.50 -3.95
C LEU A 222 -3.49 -36.09 -4.66
N ARG A 223 -2.41 -35.84 -3.91
CA ARG A 223 -1.10 -35.53 -4.52
C ARG A 223 -0.49 -36.74 -5.20
N SER A 224 -0.63 -37.93 -4.61
CA SER A 224 -0.15 -39.19 -5.19
C SER A 224 -0.91 -39.52 -6.50
N THR A 225 -2.24 -39.43 -6.48
CA THR A 225 -3.08 -39.66 -7.66
C THR A 225 -2.77 -38.66 -8.77
N ALA A 226 -2.73 -37.37 -8.47
CA ALA A 226 -2.39 -36.33 -9.45
C ALA A 226 -0.98 -36.51 -10.02
N LYS A 227 0.00 -36.94 -9.21
CA LYS A 227 1.36 -37.24 -9.68
C LYS A 227 1.35 -38.42 -10.64
N ARG A 228 0.67 -39.52 -10.29
CA ARG A 228 0.54 -40.70 -11.14
C ARG A 228 -0.13 -40.34 -12.47
N GLU A 229 -1.25 -39.62 -12.44
CA GLU A 229 -1.95 -39.15 -13.65
C GLU A 229 -1.06 -38.25 -14.51
N SER A 230 -0.28 -37.35 -13.90
CA SER A 230 0.69 -36.52 -14.62
C SER A 230 1.81 -37.34 -15.28
N GLU A 231 2.31 -38.37 -14.60
CA GLU A 231 3.33 -39.28 -15.13
C GLU A 231 2.77 -40.15 -16.27
N GLU A 232 1.55 -40.67 -16.11
CA GLU A 232 0.83 -41.42 -17.15
C GLU A 232 0.58 -40.53 -18.38
N MET A 233 0.13 -39.30 -18.19
CA MET A 233 -0.12 -38.36 -19.29
C MET A 233 1.19 -37.97 -20.02
N ARG A 234 2.29 -37.80 -19.27
CA ARG A 234 3.63 -37.58 -19.86
C ARG A 234 4.13 -38.81 -20.62
N ALA A 235 3.94 -40.01 -20.09
CA ALA A 235 4.31 -41.24 -20.77
C ALA A 235 3.50 -41.45 -22.06
N ALA A 236 2.19 -41.20 -22.02
CA ALA A 236 1.31 -41.25 -23.19
C ALA A 236 1.72 -40.23 -24.26
N ALA A 237 2.04 -38.99 -23.85
CA ALA A 237 2.54 -37.96 -24.78
C ALA A 237 3.89 -38.34 -25.40
N ALA A 238 4.81 -38.91 -24.61
CA ALA A 238 6.10 -39.39 -25.12
C ALA A 238 5.93 -40.54 -26.11
N ALA A 239 5.05 -41.50 -25.82
CA ALA A 239 4.75 -42.61 -26.73
C ALA A 239 4.13 -42.12 -28.05
N ALA A 240 3.19 -41.17 -27.98
CA ALA A 240 2.58 -40.57 -29.18
C ALA A 240 3.60 -39.80 -30.02
N LEU A 241 4.55 -39.09 -29.40
CA LEU A 241 5.63 -38.41 -30.09
C LEU A 241 6.57 -39.40 -30.80
N GLU A 242 6.91 -40.50 -30.14
CA GLU A 242 7.76 -41.54 -30.72
C GLU A 242 7.07 -42.23 -31.89
N GLU A 243 5.79 -42.55 -31.76
CA GLU A 243 4.99 -43.09 -32.85
C GLU A 243 4.91 -42.11 -34.03
N ALA A 244 4.69 -40.82 -33.77
CA ALA A 244 4.68 -39.80 -34.81
C ALA A 244 6.03 -39.67 -35.52
N ARG A 245 7.15 -39.75 -34.78
CA ARG A 245 8.51 -39.76 -35.35
C ARG A 245 8.74 -40.99 -36.23
N SER A 246 8.42 -42.19 -35.73
CA SER A 246 8.54 -43.43 -36.49
C SER A 246 7.74 -43.38 -37.79
N ARG A 247 6.50 -42.87 -37.76
CA ARG A 247 5.70 -42.65 -38.97
C ARG A 247 6.32 -41.63 -39.92
N ALA A 248 6.90 -40.55 -39.41
CA ALA A 248 7.58 -39.55 -40.22
C ALA A 248 8.86 -40.11 -40.87
N GLU A 249 9.64 -40.92 -40.15
CA GLU A 249 10.81 -41.63 -40.69
C GLU A 249 10.40 -42.65 -41.76
N GLN A 250 9.35 -43.43 -41.52
CA GLN A 250 8.79 -44.35 -42.53
C GLN A 250 8.33 -43.60 -43.78
N MET A 251 7.66 -42.46 -43.62
CA MET A 251 7.24 -41.65 -44.76
C MET A 251 8.43 -41.02 -45.49
N SER A 252 9.47 -40.59 -44.76
CA SER A 252 10.71 -40.06 -45.37
C SER A 252 11.44 -41.12 -46.18
N THR A 253 11.61 -42.32 -45.61
CA THR A 253 12.26 -43.46 -46.29
C THR A 253 11.46 -43.93 -47.51
N ASP A 254 10.13 -44.00 -47.43
CA ASP A 254 9.26 -44.27 -48.58
C ASP A 254 9.40 -43.20 -49.69
N LEU A 255 9.48 -41.92 -49.31
CA LEU A 255 9.73 -40.83 -50.26
C LEU A 255 11.13 -40.92 -50.88
N GLU A 256 12.16 -41.27 -50.12
CA GLU A 256 13.51 -41.50 -50.63
C GLU A 256 13.56 -42.67 -51.62
N VAL A 257 12.90 -43.78 -51.32
CA VAL A 257 12.77 -44.93 -52.23
C VAL A 257 12.04 -44.52 -53.50
N LYS A 258 10.94 -43.78 -53.41
CA LYS A 258 10.21 -43.25 -54.58
C LYS A 258 11.08 -42.31 -55.41
N LEU A 259 11.87 -41.44 -54.77
CA LEU A 259 12.80 -40.54 -55.45
C LEU A 259 13.93 -41.33 -56.13
N ALA A 260 14.49 -42.35 -55.48
CA ALA A 260 15.50 -43.22 -56.07
C ALA A 260 14.94 -43.98 -57.28
N ALA A 261 13.75 -44.57 -57.16
CA ALA A 261 13.08 -45.24 -58.28
C ALA A 261 12.82 -44.27 -59.45
N ARG A 262 12.39 -43.03 -59.18
CA ARG A 262 12.23 -42.00 -60.21
C ARG A 262 13.55 -41.59 -60.86
N ARG A 263 14.64 -41.53 -60.10
CA ARG A 263 15.99 -41.25 -60.63
C ARG A 263 16.46 -42.39 -61.50
N GLU A 264 16.30 -43.64 -61.08
CA GLU A 264 16.66 -44.81 -61.87
C GLU A 264 15.82 -44.89 -63.17
N GLU A 265 14.51 -44.64 -63.09
CA GLU A 265 13.66 -44.54 -64.29
C GLU A 265 14.14 -43.43 -65.24
N ALA A 266 14.50 -42.26 -64.71
CA ALA A 266 15.00 -41.15 -65.51
C ALA A 266 16.36 -41.47 -66.15
N GLU A 267 17.30 -42.03 -65.38
CA GLU A 267 18.60 -42.49 -65.89
C GLU A 267 18.44 -43.57 -66.96
N ARG A 268 17.50 -44.51 -66.78
CA ARG A 268 17.18 -45.52 -67.79
C ARG A 268 16.64 -44.88 -69.07
N LEU A 269 15.69 -43.95 -68.96
CA LEU A 269 15.14 -43.24 -70.12
C LEU A 269 16.21 -42.41 -70.83
N ASP A 270 17.11 -41.76 -70.09
CA ASP A 270 18.22 -41.00 -70.67
C ASP A 270 19.27 -41.92 -71.30
N ALA A 271 19.53 -43.09 -70.72
CA ALA A 271 20.38 -44.13 -71.32
C ALA A 271 19.76 -44.71 -72.60
N GLU A 272 18.45 -45.00 -72.61
CA GLU A 272 17.72 -45.44 -73.81
C GLU A 272 17.79 -44.38 -74.92
N ARG A 273 17.59 -43.10 -74.57
CA ARG A 273 17.74 -41.98 -75.52
C ARG A 273 19.18 -41.87 -76.03
N HIS A 274 20.17 -42.04 -75.16
CA HIS A 274 21.57 -42.00 -75.54
C HIS A 274 21.92 -43.17 -76.47
N GLU A 275 21.47 -44.38 -76.16
CA GLU A 275 21.64 -45.56 -77.02
C GLU A 275 20.95 -45.35 -78.38
N GLN A 276 19.72 -44.84 -78.41
CA GLN A 276 19.05 -44.45 -79.65
C GLN A 276 19.84 -43.40 -80.45
N ALA A 277 20.38 -42.38 -79.79
CA ALA A 277 21.19 -41.35 -80.43
C ALA A 277 22.53 -41.92 -80.96
N VAL A 278 23.18 -42.82 -80.21
CA VAL A 278 24.40 -43.52 -80.64
C VAL A 278 24.09 -44.44 -81.81
N ALA A 279 22.98 -45.19 -81.78
CA ALA A 279 22.53 -46.05 -82.87
C ALA A 279 22.23 -45.25 -84.14
N GLN A 280 21.51 -44.13 -84.02
CA GLN A 280 21.29 -43.21 -85.13
C GLN A 280 22.61 -42.63 -85.66
N SER A 281 23.52 -42.22 -84.78
CA SER A 281 24.82 -41.69 -85.17
C SER A 281 25.69 -42.74 -85.86
N THR A 282 25.74 -43.97 -85.36
CA THR A 282 26.48 -45.09 -85.98
C THR A 282 25.87 -45.50 -87.31
N GLN A 283 24.54 -45.47 -87.45
CA GLN A 283 23.88 -45.64 -88.74
C GLN A 283 24.30 -44.53 -89.72
N LEU A 284 24.23 -43.26 -89.31
CA LEU A 284 24.66 -42.14 -90.15
C LEU A 284 26.15 -42.24 -90.54
N VAL A 285 27.02 -42.67 -89.62
CA VAL A 285 28.43 -42.92 -89.90
C VAL A 285 28.60 -44.08 -90.87
N SER A 286 27.91 -45.21 -90.69
CA SER A 286 27.94 -46.34 -91.61
C SER A 286 27.44 -45.96 -93.01
N GLU A 287 26.35 -45.19 -93.10
CA GLU A 287 25.89 -44.64 -94.37
C GLU A 287 26.92 -43.67 -94.98
N ALA A 288 27.58 -42.86 -94.18
CA ALA A 288 28.65 -41.96 -94.63
C ALA A 288 29.88 -42.75 -95.11
N GLU A 289 30.28 -43.82 -94.42
CA GLU A 289 31.36 -44.74 -94.80
C GLU A 289 31.01 -45.49 -96.09
N GLN A 290 29.78 -45.98 -96.25
CA GLN A 290 29.32 -46.59 -97.50
C GLN A 290 29.34 -45.58 -98.65
N ARG A 291 28.88 -44.34 -98.42
CA ARG A 291 28.98 -43.26 -99.42
C ARG A 291 30.44 -42.93 -99.74
N ALA A 292 31.32 -42.90 -98.74
CA ALA A 292 32.75 -42.67 -98.90
C ALA A 292 33.41 -43.80 -99.69
N ALA A 293 33.19 -45.07 -99.34
CA ALA A 293 33.69 -46.23 -100.07
C ALA A 293 33.15 -46.29 -101.51
N ALA A 294 31.88 -45.93 -101.72
CA ALA A 294 31.30 -45.80 -103.07
C ALA A 294 31.90 -44.61 -103.85
N ALA A 295 32.30 -43.53 -103.17
CA ALA A 295 33.03 -42.42 -103.76
C ALA A 295 34.48 -42.81 -104.09
N GLU A 296 35.18 -43.51 -103.19
CA GLU A 296 36.53 -44.07 -103.41
C GLU A 296 36.54 -45.08 -104.56
N THR A 297 35.55 -45.96 -104.65
CA THR A 297 35.41 -46.90 -105.78
C THR A 297 35.20 -46.14 -107.09
N ARG A 298 34.39 -45.08 -107.09
CA ARG A 298 34.20 -44.21 -108.27
C ARG A 298 35.47 -43.45 -108.62
N ALA A 299 36.18 -42.91 -107.63
CA ALA A 299 37.46 -42.24 -107.80
C ALA A 299 38.53 -43.20 -108.35
N GLY A 300 38.62 -44.42 -107.79
CA GLY A 300 39.52 -45.47 -108.26
C GLY A 300 39.22 -45.92 -109.69
N LYS A 301 37.94 -46.07 -110.06
CA LYS A 301 37.53 -46.34 -111.46
C LYS A 301 37.90 -45.18 -112.39
N ALA A 302 37.72 -43.94 -111.96
CA ALA A 302 38.11 -42.75 -112.74
C ALA A 302 39.63 -42.65 -112.92
N VAL A 303 40.42 -42.94 -111.87
CA VAL A 303 41.88 -43.00 -111.95
C VAL A 303 42.33 -44.13 -112.88
N ALA A 304 41.73 -45.32 -112.79
CA ALA A 304 42.05 -46.43 -113.70
C ALA A 304 41.72 -46.10 -115.16
N GLN A 305 40.59 -45.42 -115.43
CA GLN A 305 40.27 -44.90 -116.76
C GLN A 305 41.30 -43.86 -117.23
N ALA A 306 41.70 -42.93 -116.36
CA ALA A 306 42.71 -41.93 -116.69
C ALA A 306 44.08 -42.57 -117.00
N GLU A 307 44.49 -43.60 -116.26
CA GLU A 307 45.72 -44.36 -116.56
C GLU A 307 45.64 -45.14 -117.87
N ALA A 308 44.48 -45.71 -118.20
CA ALA A 308 44.26 -46.39 -119.48
C ALA A 308 44.41 -45.41 -120.66
N VAL A 309 43.75 -44.24 -120.59
CA VAL A 309 43.89 -43.18 -121.60
C VAL A 309 45.35 -42.73 -121.74
N ARG A 310 46.07 -42.63 -120.62
CA ARG A 310 47.50 -42.24 -120.64
C ARG A 310 48.38 -43.31 -121.30
N ARG A 311 48.12 -44.60 -121.07
CA ARG A 311 48.83 -45.71 -121.74
C ARG A 311 48.54 -45.76 -123.24
N ASP A 312 47.29 -45.61 -123.64
CA ASP A 312 46.89 -45.57 -125.06
C ASP A 312 47.53 -44.38 -125.79
N ALA A 313 47.62 -43.22 -125.12
CA ALA A 313 48.31 -42.05 -125.66
C ALA A 313 49.82 -42.28 -125.84
N ASP A 314 50.49 -42.95 -124.89
CA ASP A 314 51.91 -43.32 -124.99
C ASP A 314 52.18 -44.32 -126.13
N GLU A 315 51.29 -45.30 -126.36
CA GLU A 315 51.38 -46.20 -127.52
C GLU A 315 51.16 -45.47 -128.85
N HIS A 316 50.17 -44.58 -128.92
CA HIS A 316 49.94 -43.75 -130.10
C HIS A 316 51.15 -42.85 -130.40
N ALA A 317 51.78 -42.27 -129.37
CA ALA A 317 52.99 -41.48 -129.52
C ALA A 317 54.18 -42.31 -130.06
N LYS A 318 54.38 -43.53 -129.54
CA LYS A 318 55.43 -44.45 -130.04
C LYS A 318 55.22 -44.82 -131.51
N THR A 319 53.96 -45.06 -131.89
CA THR A 319 53.60 -45.44 -133.27
C THR A 319 53.82 -44.27 -134.23
N LEU A 320 53.44 -43.05 -133.83
CA LEU A 320 53.66 -41.83 -134.62
C LEU A 320 55.16 -41.55 -134.82
N VAL A 321 55.96 -41.65 -133.76
CA VAL A 321 57.43 -41.46 -133.82
C VAL A 321 58.10 -42.55 -134.65
N GLY A 322 57.63 -43.80 -134.57
CA GLY A 322 58.12 -44.90 -135.40
C GLY A 322 57.82 -44.74 -136.90
N ASN A 323 56.68 -44.13 -137.25
CA ASN A 323 56.33 -43.83 -138.64
C ASN A 323 57.12 -42.62 -139.17
N ALA A 324 57.32 -41.58 -138.35
CA ALA A 324 58.13 -40.41 -138.71
C ALA A 324 59.60 -40.78 -138.98
N ARG A 325 60.19 -41.69 -138.19
CA ARG A 325 61.57 -42.19 -138.43
C ARG A 325 61.69 -42.96 -139.74
N ARG A 326 60.76 -43.87 -140.04
CA ARG A 326 60.77 -44.64 -141.30
C ARG A 326 60.65 -43.74 -142.52
N ASN A 327 59.83 -42.68 -142.46
CA ASN A 327 59.74 -41.69 -143.54
C ASN A 327 61.03 -40.88 -143.70
N ALA A 328 61.67 -40.47 -142.60
CA ALA A 328 62.94 -39.75 -142.64
C ALA A 328 64.08 -40.59 -143.26
N ASP A 329 64.14 -41.89 -142.92
CA ASP A 329 65.13 -42.80 -143.48
C ASP A 329 64.94 -43.01 -145.00
N GLN A 330 63.68 -43.06 -145.46
CA GLN A 330 63.35 -43.18 -146.88
C GLN A 330 63.76 -41.93 -147.70
N VAL A 331 63.49 -40.74 -147.18
CA VAL A 331 63.88 -39.47 -147.83
C VAL A 331 65.41 -39.33 -147.90
N MET A 332 66.14 -39.77 -146.86
CA MET A 332 67.61 -39.74 -146.85
C MET A 332 68.24 -40.74 -147.82
N ALA A 333 67.59 -41.89 -148.04
CA ALA A 333 68.04 -42.88 -149.03
C ALA A 333 67.84 -42.36 -150.48
N GLU A 334 66.70 -41.73 -150.76
CA GLU A 334 66.40 -41.11 -152.05
C GLU A 334 67.34 -39.93 -152.36
N ALA A 335 67.64 -39.08 -151.37
CA ALA A 335 68.57 -37.96 -151.52
C ALA A 335 70.02 -38.42 -151.82
N ARG A 336 70.49 -39.51 -151.21
CA ARG A 336 71.82 -40.08 -151.48
C ARG A 336 71.91 -40.69 -152.88
N ALA A 337 70.89 -41.43 -153.30
CA ALA A 337 70.82 -41.98 -154.65
C ALA A 337 70.81 -40.88 -155.73
N HIS A 338 70.16 -39.74 -155.45
CA HIS A 338 70.16 -38.59 -156.35
C HIS A 338 71.52 -37.88 -156.40
N ALA A 339 72.18 -37.71 -155.24
CA ALA A 339 73.52 -37.11 -155.17
C ALA A 339 74.59 -37.95 -155.89
N ASP A 340 74.56 -39.28 -155.76
CA ASP A 340 75.51 -40.17 -156.45
C ASP A 340 75.35 -40.14 -157.98
N LYS A 341 74.11 -39.98 -158.46
CA LYS A 341 73.82 -39.85 -159.90
C LYS A 341 74.37 -38.55 -160.48
N VAL A 342 74.16 -37.43 -159.78
CA VAL A 342 74.68 -36.10 -160.19
C VAL A 342 76.21 -36.07 -160.17
N LEU A 343 76.86 -36.70 -159.18
CA LEU A 343 78.32 -36.79 -159.11
C LEU A 343 78.92 -37.65 -160.24
N SER A 344 78.22 -38.72 -160.66
CA SER A 344 78.62 -39.57 -161.77
C SER A 344 78.51 -38.84 -163.12
N GLU A 345 77.41 -38.12 -163.34
CA GLU A 345 77.18 -37.32 -164.56
C GLU A 345 78.19 -36.17 -164.67
N ALA A 346 78.45 -35.45 -163.56
CA ALA A 346 79.45 -34.38 -163.50
C ALA A 346 80.89 -34.87 -163.76
N LYS A 347 81.28 -36.05 -163.25
CA LYS A 347 82.60 -36.65 -163.55
C LYS A 347 82.73 -37.04 -165.03
N GLY A 348 81.67 -37.58 -165.63
CA GLY A 348 81.66 -37.93 -167.05
C GLY A 348 81.73 -36.71 -167.98
N GLU A 349 81.21 -35.57 -167.55
CA GLU A 349 81.24 -34.31 -168.30
C GLU A 349 82.58 -33.57 -168.14
N ALA A 350 83.15 -33.58 -166.93
CA ALA A 350 84.49 -33.03 -166.66
C ALA A 350 85.61 -33.75 -167.46
N ASP A 351 85.55 -35.07 -167.60
CA ASP A 351 86.54 -35.82 -168.38
C ASP A 351 86.40 -35.58 -169.90
N ARG A 352 85.20 -35.31 -170.39
CA ARG A 352 84.96 -34.92 -171.78
C ARG A 352 85.51 -33.52 -172.08
N ASN A 353 85.30 -32.56 -171.18
CA ASN A 353 85.85 -31.22 -171.29
C ASN A 353 87.38 -31.21 -171.17
N ARG A 354 87.97 -32.02 -170.28
CA ARG A 354 89.43 -32.16 -170.15
C ARG A 354 90.09 -32.69 -171.43
N ARG A 355 89.48 -33.69 -172.09
CA ARG A 355 89.99 -34.24 -173.37
C ARG A 355 89.81 -33.26 -174.54
N ALA A 356 88.77 -32.42 -174.52
CA ALA A 356 88.58 -31.37 -175.52
C ALA A 356 89.59 -30.23 -175.36
N ALA A 357 89.83 -29.78 -174.12
CA ALA A 357 90.81 -28.74 -173.80
C ALA A 357 92.26 -29.20 -174.10
N GLN A 358 92.60 -30.47 -173.83
CA GLN A 358 93.93 -30.99 -174.14
C GLN A 358 94.25 -30.95 -175.64
N ARG A 359 93.25 -31.22 -176.50
CA ARG A 359 93.42 -31.11 -177.97
C ARG A 359 93.60 -29.66 -178.43
N GLN A 360 92.97 -28.70 -177.76
CA GLN A 360 93.19 -27.27 -178.03
C GLN A 360 94.57 -26.79 -177.59
N VAL A 361 95.14 -27.36 -176.53
CA VAL A 361 96.52 -27.08 -176.11
C VAL A 361 97.54 -27.62 -177.13
N ASP A 362 97.30 -28.81 -177.69
CA ASP A 362 98.19 -29.38 -178.72
C ASP A 362 98.18 -28.56 -180.02
N GLU A 363 97.06 -27.94 -180.37
CA GLU A 363 96.93 -27.03 -181.52
C GLU A 363 97.67 -25.69 -181.29
N LEU A 364 97.60 -25.15 -180.06
CA LEU A 364 98.27 -23.90 -179.69
C LEU A 364 99.80 -24.03 -179.61
N ILE A 365 100.32 -25.22 -179.28
CA ILE A 365 101.77 -25.47 -179.24
C ILE A 365 102.39 -25.42 -180.65
N ARG A 366 101.69 -25.90 -181.68
CA ARG A 366 102.24 -25.82 -183.06
C ARG A 366 102.16 -24.42 -183.66
N GLN A 367 101.12 -23.66 -183.33
CA GLN A 367 101.05 -22.25 -183.71
C GLN A 367 102.14 -21.40 -183.05
N ARG A 368 102.56 -21.74 -181.83
CA ARG A 368 103.69 -21.07 -181.14
C ARG A 368 105.03 -21.27 -181.87
N ASP A 369 105.28 -22.45 -182.43
CA ASP A 369 106.53 -22.73 -183.14
C ASP A 369 106.60 -22.03 -184.51
N SER A 370 105.44 -21.67 -185.07
CA SER A 370 105.31 -20.84 -186.28
C SER A 370 105.65 -19.35 -186.05
N ILE A 371 105.45 -18.82 -184.83
CA ILE A 371 105.54 -17.38 -184.56
C ILE A 371 106.93 -16.95 -184.02
N THR A 372 107.72 -17.86 -183.46
CA THR A 372 108.98 -17.49 -182.75
C THR A 372 110.20 -17.29 -183.66
N GLY A 373 110.17 -17.73 -184.92
CA GLY A 373 111.39 -17.75 -185.74
C GLY A 373 111.52 -16.68 -186.82
N HIS A 374 110.43 -15.98 -187.12
CA HIS A 374 110.37 -14.86 -188.07
C HIS A 374 111.01 -13.56 -187.51
N LEU A 375 111.82 -13.63 -186.45
CA LEU A 375 112.59 -12.52 -185.86
C LEU A 375 114.11 -12.57 -186.15
N ASP A 376 114.63 -13.59 -186.84
CA ASP A 376 116.02 -13.59 -187.37
C ASP A 376 116.11 -13.35 -188.91
N GLN A 377 114.98 -13.28 -189.61
CA GLN A 377 114.91 -12.45 -190.81
C GLN A 377 115.04 -10.99 -190.36
N LEU A 378 116.17 -10.33 -190.73
CA LEU A 378 116.44 -8.88 -190.72
C LEU A 378 117.33 -8.27 -189.60
N ARG A 379 118.45 -8.91 -189.19
CA ARG A 379 119.64 -8.15 -188.67
C ARG A 379 120.93 -8.30 -189.48
N ALA A 380 121.15 -9.36 -190.23
CA ALA A 380 122.44 -9.50 -190.89
C ALA A 380 122.55 -8.75 -192.23
N LEU A 381 121.46 -8.54 -192.96
CA LEU A 381 121.52 -7.90 -194.27
C LEU A 381 120.17 -7.26 -194.54
N LEU A 382 120.11 -6.11 -195.20
CA LEU A 382 119.68 -6.12 -196.61
C LEU A 382 118.72 -7.32 -196.91
N GLY A 383 117.44 -7.15 -197.22
CA GLY A 383 116.79 -6.02 -197.86
C GLY A 383 115.69 -5.43 -197.02
N ASN A 384 115.91 -4.17 -196.69
CA ASN A 384 115.00 -3.26 -196.04
C ASN A 384 113.86 -2.87 -196.98
N SER A 385 112.62 -3.28 -196.70
CA SER A 385 111.40 -2.65 -197.23
C SER A 385 110.14 -3.13 -196.49
N MET A 386 109.52 -2.20 -195.78
CA MET A 386 108.20 -2.22 -195.10
C MET A 386 107.05 -2.45 -196.11
N PRO A 387 105.88 -3.07 -195.73
CA PRO A 387 104.82 -2.39 -194.96
C PRO A 387 103.97 -3.23 -193.94
N MET A 388 103.35 -2.49 -193.00
CA MET A 388 101.98 -2.56 -192.38
C MET A 388 101.56 -3.79 -191.52
N ASN A 389 101.17 -3.70 -190.23
CA ASN A 389 100.15 -2.90 -189.49
C ASN A 389 98.70 -3.33 -189.84
N VAL A 390 97.72 -3.58 -188.96
CA VAL A 390 97.42 -3.49 -187.51
C VAL A 390 96.29 -4.52 -187.30
N GLY A 391 96.11 -5.19 -186.17
CA GLY A 391 95.60 -4.59 -184.93
C GLY A 391 94.06 -4.45 -184.96
N THR A 392 93.26 -5.28 -184.29
CA THR A 392 93.08 -5.51 -182.83
C THR A 392 91.97 -4.66 -182.19
N LEU A 393 91.19 -5.34 -181.33
CA LEU A 393 90.45 -4.85 -180.14
C LEU A 393 89.18 -4.01 -180.38
N ASN A 394 88.00 -4.51 -179.96
CA ASN A 394 87.21 -4.03 -178.80
C ASN A 394 85.80 -4.67 -178.66
N GLN A 395 85.37 -4.85 -177.39
CA GLN A 395 84.03 -4.76 -176.75
C GLN A 395 82.71 -5.48 -177.18
N ALA A 396 82.13 -6.11 -176.13
CA ALA A 396 80.76 -6.01 -175.59
C ALA A 396 79.57 -6.81 -176.18
N ALA A 397 79.08 -7.72 -175.32
CA ALA A 397 77.67 -8.00 -174.98
C ALA A 397 76.70 -8.65 -176.00
N GLN A 398 76.05 -9.72 -175.51
CA GLN A 398 74.75 -10.30 -175.89
C GLN A 398 74.67 -11.32 -177.06
N ALA A 399 73.87 -12.37 -176.79
CA ALA A 399 73.26 -13.38 -177.70
C ALA A 399 74.16 -14.55 -178.19
N ALA A 400 73.72 -15.82 -178.33
CA ALA A 400 72.44 -16.50 -178.11
C ALA A 400 72.61 -18.05 -178.22
N ALA A 401 71.60 -18.76 -177.68
CA ALA A 401 70.95 -19.97 -178.22
C ALA A 401 71.07 -21.28 -177.41
N HIS A 402 69.87 -21.73 -176.99
CA HIS A 402 69.44 -23.08 -176.59
C HIS A 402 69.86 -23.60 -175.21
N ASN A 403 68.94 -23.51 -174.24
CA ASN A 403 68.80 -24.54 -173.20
C ASN A 403 67.33 -24.61 -172.69
N PRO A 404 66.78 -25.81 -172.39
CA PRO A 404 65.37 -26.01 -172.07
C PRO A 404 65.09 -26.12 -170.54
N GLN A 405 63.91 -25.62 -170.15
CA GLN A 405 62.99 -26.13 -169.11
C GLN A 405 63.56 -26.59 -167.74
N ASP A 406 63.47 -25.73 -166.72
CA ASP A 406 62.41 -25.78 -165.67
C ASP A 406 62.89 -25.01 -164.42
N GLU A 407 62.37 -23.78 -164.27
CA GLU A 407 62.29 -23.05 -163.00
C GLU A 407 60.83 -22.71 -162.72
N PRO A 408 60.45 -22.58 -161.43
CA PRO A 408 60.04 -21.24 -161.00
C PRO A 408 60.69 -20.83 -159.67
N HIS A 409 61.25 -19.63 -159.68
CA HIS A 409 61.54 -18.81 -158.51
C HIS A 409 60.79 -17.47 -158.66
N ASP A 410 60.34 -16.92 -157.52
CA ASP A 410 60.08 -15.49 -157.26
C ASP A 410 58.80 -14.87 -157.89
N GLY A 411 58.04 -13.95 -157.31
CA GLY A 411 58.14 -13.12 -156.11
C GLY A 411 57.05 -12.02 -156.20
N GLY A 412 56.56 -11.51 -155.07
CA GLY A 412 55.60 -10.39 -154.97
C GLY A 412 54.43 -10.67 -154.00
N GLN A 413 54.40 -10.05 -152.81
CA GLN A 413 53.52 -8.90 -152.45
C GLN A 413 52.03 -9.31 -152.32
N ASP A 414 51.27 -9.12 -151.25
CA ASP A 414 51.24 -8.26 -150.05
C ASP A 414 50.51 -9.09 -148.95
N GLY A 415 50.65 -8.95 -147.63
CA GLY A 415 50.65 -7.75 -146.79
C GLY A 415 49.75 -8.05 -145.57
N GLU A 416 50.21 -7.68 -144.37
CA GLU A 416 49.38 -7.20 -143.24
C GLU A 416 48.44 -8.22 -142.52
N GLN A 417 48.30 -8.35 -141.20
CA GLN A 417 48.50 -7.54 -139.98
C GLN A 417 48.35 -8.54 -138.78
N ARG A 418 49.13 -8.47 -137.68
CA ARG A 418 48.80 -7.80 -136.40
C ARG A 418 47.42 -8.18 -135.81
N THR A 419 47.14 -8.43 -134.52
CA THR A 419 47.82 -8.51 -133.20
C THR A 419 46.68 -8.62 -132.16
N ILE A 420 46.86 -9.39 -131.05
CA ILE A 420 46.45 -9.10 -129.64
C ILE A 420 44.90 -8.97 -129.40
N VAL A 421 44.23 -9.44 -128.32
CA VAL A 421 44.25 -9.04 -126.88
C VAL A 421 43.39 -10.03 -126.07
N LEU A 422 43.78 -10.25 -124.81
CA LEU A 422 42.98 -10.56 -123.59
C LEU A 422 41.73 -9.63 -123.39
N PRO A 423 40.92 -9.61 -122.30
CA PRO A 423 40.83 -10.46 -121.09
C PRO A 423 39.38 -10.75 -120.55
N ASP A 424 39.34 -11.43 -119.40
CA ASP A 424 38.60 -11.13 -118.14
C ASP A 424 37.17 -11.60 -117.80
N ALA A 425 37.03 -11.79 -116.47
CA ALA A 425 35.89 -11.60 -115.57
C ALA A 425 34.99 -12.79 -115.17
N ALA A 426 34.89 -12.94 -113.83
CA ALA A 426 33.86 -13.64 -113.04
C ALA A 426 32.44 -13.04 -113.27
N PRO A 427 31.29 -13.54 -112.72
CA PRO A 427 31.08 -13.74 -111.26
C PRO A 427 30.00 -14.79 -110.82
N ALA A 428 29.89 -14.92 -109.49
CA ALA A 428 28.72 -15.05 -108.59
C ALA A 428 27.42 -15.81 -108.97
N GLY A 429 26.88 -16.49 -107.94
CA GLY A 429 25.49 -16.92 -107.79
C GLY A 429 25.40 -18.41 -107.41
N SER A 430 24.46 -18.94 -106.64
CA SER A 430 23.34 -18.46 -105.83
C SER A 430 22.71 -19.74 -105.27
N LYS A 431 22.35 -19.74 -103.98
CA LYS A 431 21.32 -20.56 -103.30
C LYS A 431 20.74 -21.76 -104.08
N ARG A 432 20.86 -22.96 -103.48
CA ARG A 432 19.71 -23.66 -102.88
C ARG A 432 20.17 -24.74 -101.91
#